data_AF-A0A8D8X0N9-F1
#
_entry.id   AF-A0A8D8X0N9-F1
#
_cell.length_a   1.000
_cell.length_b   1.000
_cell.length_c   1.000
_cell.angle_alpha   90.00
_cell.angle_beta   90.00
_cell.angle_gamma   90.00
#
_symmetry.space_group_name_H-M   'P 1'
#
loop_
_entity.id
_entity.type
_entity.pdbx_description
1 polymer ?
#
loop_
_entity_poly.entity_id
_entity_poly.type
_entity_poly.pdbx_seq_one_letter_code
_entity_poly.pdbx_strand_id
1 'polypeptide(L)'
;MKFGIDKCRTLNIRAGKITTPEEPSPMSIQAMETEELYKYLGIMQSRQVAHSEMKQKLQKEFKGRLYKLLKSKLNGKNLIKAINTYAIPVITYSFGVIKWTKTDLRNLQRNIRTIMTQYNVHHPKSCMERMTLPRRMGGRGLLDIELLHDNQIKNLRTYFTNKARTSDLIQAIVNADEKLTPLNLKSDEVELSSSTIEQKENAWSQKTLHGRYHHALHDTNVDKEMSNRWLMEGGIFAETEGFMLAIQDEVIATRNYVKHIIKDTNAPEDRCRRCGTPGENIDHVISACPTLAQSDYLKRHNNVAKIVYLELLKYYQFTENPQRYYEFNPEPVIENENAKIYYDRTIHTGRTREHNRPDITVINKKSKAATLIDIAVPLNRNMTRTRHEKISKYSELAIGIKTMWNLSSVRIVPVIVSSVGLIPKTLRDDLASLQLKPDVITKVQKAVVIDTCHIVRKFLQ
;
A
#
# COMPACT_ATOMS: atom_id res chain seq x y z
N MET A 1 29.19 -8.32 39.65
CA MET A 1 28.82 -6.99 39.09
C MET A 1 29.18 -5.94 40.13
N LYS A 2 30.04 -4.95 39.82
CA LYS A 2 30.19 -3.78 40.69
C LYS A 2 28.92 -2.95 40.60
N PHE A 3 28.33 -2.59 41.73
CA PHE A 3 27.17 -1.71 41.78
C PHE A 3 27.57 -0.33 41.25
N GLY A 4 26.83 0.21 40.27
CA GLY A 4 27.17 1.44 39.56
C GLY A 4 26.83 2.71 40.35
N ILE A 5 27.50 2.91 41.49
CA ILE A 5 27.27 4.04 42.42
C ILE A 5 27.49 5.40 41.72
N ASP A 6 28.38 5.45 40.72
CA ASP A 6 28.64 6.61 39.87
C ASP A 6 27.40 7.12 39.14
N LYS A 7 26.45 6.22 38.86
CA LYS A 7 25.18 6.54 38.21
C LYS A 7 24.08 6.89 39.20
N CYS A 8 24.28 6.69 40.50
CA CYS A 8 23.30 7.05 41.51
C CYS A 8 23.29 8.57 41.76
N ARG A 9 22.13 9.10 42.15
CA ARG A 9 21.96 10.49 42.57
C ARG A 9 21.02 10.54 43.77
N THR A 10 21.20 11.52 44.65
CA THR A 10 20.31 11.76 45.80
C THR A 10 19.47 13.02 45.61
N LEU A 11 18.22 12.98 46.08
CA LEU A 11 17.32 14.13 46.05
C LEU A 11 16.81 14.37 47.48
N ASN A 12 17.13 15.53 48.06
CA ASN A 12 16.69 15.89 49.40
C ASN A 12 15.44 16.76 49.33
N ILE A 13 14.38 16.35 50.02
CA ILE A 13 13.10 17.05 50.05
C ILE A 13 12.77 17.39 51.49
N ARG A 14 12.69 18.69 51.83
CA ARG A 14 12.19 19.19 53.12
C ARG A 14 10.93 20.01 52.90
N ALA A 15 9.85 19.67 53.63
CA ALA A 15 8.53 20.33 53.51
C ALA A 15 8.04 20.47 52.04
N GLY A 16 8.30 19.46 51.20
CA GLY A 16 7.89 19.43 49.80
C GLY A 16 8.78 20.23 48.82
N LYS A 17 9.82 20.93 49.30
CA LYS A 17 10.79 21.65 48.47
C LYS A 17 12.11 20.88 48.35
N ILE A 18 12.72 20.91 47.17
CA ILE A 18 14.05 20.33 46.94
C ILE A 18 15.07 21.25 47.59
N THR A 19 15.87 20.71 48.51
CA THR A 19 16.91 21.45 49.23
C THR A 19 18.26 20.82 48.98
N THR A 20 19.33 21.62 48.99
CA THR A 20 20.68 21.08 48.99
C THR A 20 20.97 20.35 50.32
N PRO A 21 21.65 19.19 50.30
CA PRO A 21 22.10 18.53 51.52
C PRO A 21 22.98 19.46 52.37
N GLU A 22 22.79 19.45 53.68
CA GLU A 22 23.69 20.10 54.64
C GLU A 22 24.96 19.26 54.87
N GLU A 23 24.88 17.93 54.69
CA GLU A 23 26.00 16.99 54.84
C GLU A 23 26.17 16.10 53.60
N PRO A 24 27.42 15.77 53.20
CA PRO A 24 27.68 14.88 52.08
C PRO A 24 27.23 13.45 52.37
N SER A 25 26.75 12.76 51.35
CA SER A 25 26.29 11.37 51.48
C SER A 25 27.42 10.45 51.98
N PRO A 26 27.16 9.55 52.95
CA PRO A 26 28.16 8.60 53.47
C PRO A 26 28.70 7.63 52.41
N MET A 27 28.02 7.50 51.26
CA MET A 27 28.45 6.69 50.12
C MET A 27 29.04 7.52 48.96
N SER A 28 29.33 8.81 49.17
CA SER A 28 29.82 9.75 48.13
C SER A 28 28.91 9.86 46.89
N ILE A 29 27.60 9.68 47.07
CA ILE A 29 26.62 9.84 45.98
C ILE A 29 26.29 11.32 45.81
N GLN A 30 26.46 11.83 44.59
CA GLN A 30 26.20 13.24 44.26
C GLN A 30 24.70 13.58 44.40
N ALA A 31 24.41 14.71 45.05
CA ALA A 31 23.07 15.26 45.13
C ALA A 31 22.68 15.93 43.80
N MET A 32 21.40 15.80 43.41
CA MET A 32 20.86 16.47 42.24
C MET A 32 20.70 17.97 42.48
N GLU A 33 20.93 18.77 41.44
CA GLU A 33 20.54 20.19 41.45
C GLU A 33 19.01 20.36 41.40
N THR A 34 18.51 21.53 41.81
CA THR A 34 17.07 21.81 41.94
C THR A 34 16.27 21.59 40.65
N GLU A 35 16.89 21.84 39.49
CA GLU A 35 16.27 21.66 38.15
C GLU A 35 16.83 20.45 37.39
N GLU A 36 17.74 19.68 37.99
CA GLU A 36 18.34 18.53 37.33
C GLU A 36 17.30 17.41 37.15
N LEU A 37 17.33 16.77 35.97
CA LEU A 37 16.53 15.59 35.68
C LEU A 37 17.41 14.35 35.66
N TYR A 38 17.06 13.39 36.50
CA TYR A 38 17.73 12.10 36.56
C TYR A 38 17.11 11.11 35.58
N LYS A 39 17.96 10.35 34.88
CA LYS A 39 17.50 9.34 33.91
C LYS A 39 17.48 7.96 34.57
N TYR A 40 16.28 7.44 34.83
CA TYR A 40 16.08 6.08 35.32
C TYR A 40 15.37 5.21 34.28
N LEU A 41 15.98 4.09 33.89
CA LEU A 41 15.45 3.16 32.87
C LEU A 41 14.98 3.84 31.56
N GLY A 42 15.61 4.97 31.20
CA GLY A 42 15.26 5.73 30.00
C GLY A 42 14.27 6.88 30.21
N ILE A 43 13.61 6.96 31.37
CA ILE A 43 12.65 8.00 31.74
C ILE A 43 13.35 9.08 32.56
N MET A 44 13.09 10.34 32.22
CA MET A 44 13.56 11.48 32.99
C MET A 44 12.63 11.73 34.18
N GLN A 45 13.20 11.84 35.37
CA GLN A 45 12.48 12.04 36.63
C GLN A 45 13.27 12.95 37.57
N SER A 46 12.55 13.74 38.36
CA SER A 46 13.09 14.40 39.56
C SER A 46 12.26 13.95 40.76
N ARG A 47 11.39 14.81 41.29
CA ARG A 47 10.35 14.41 42.27
C ARG A 47 9.28 13.51 41.64
N GLN A 48 8.94 13.80 40.38
CA GLN A 48 7.95 13.06 39.59
C GLN A 48 8.52 12.86 38.18
N VAL A 49 7.80 12.07 37.37
CA VAL A 49 8.15 11.87 35.97
C VAL A 49 8.02 13.18 35.19
N ALA A 50 9.08 13.55 34.47
CA ALA A 50 9.13 14.73 33.62
C ALA A 50 8.39 14.48 32.30
N HIS A 51 7.06 14.48 32.34
CA HIS A 51 6.22 14.05 31.21
C HIS A 51 6.43 14.90 29.95
N SER A 52 6.54 16.22 30.08
CA SER A 52 6.65 17.15 28.95
C SER A 52 7.97 16.98 28.21
N GLU A 53 9.07 16.95 28.95
CA GLU A 53 10.43 16.77 28.45
C GLU A 53 10.58 15.39 27.80
N MET A 54 10.00 14.36 28.41
CA MET A 54 9.97 13.02 27.83
C MET A 54 9.18 12.98 26.52
N LYS A 55 8.00 13.59 26.45
CA LYS A 55 7.22 13.67 25.19
C LYS A 55 8.03 14.36 24.09
N GLN A 56 8.65 15.50 24.38
CA GLN A 56 9.46 16.23 23.40
C GLN A 56 10.64 15.39 22.90
N LYS A 57 11.38 14.76 23.82
CA LYS A 57 12.52 13.90 23.48
C LYS A 57 12.09 12.71 22.61
N LEU A 58 11.02 12.02 23.00
CA LEU A 58 10.48 10.88 22.27
C LEU A 58 9.99 11.29 20.87
N GLN A 59 9.29 12.43 20.77
CA GLN A 59 8.85 12.97 19.49
C GLN A 59 10.02 13.32 18.58
N LYS A 60 11.08 13.93 19.12
CA LYS A 60 12.29 14.28 18.37
C LYS A 60 12.98 13.03 17.84
N GLU A 61 13.16 12.01 18.67
CA GLU A 61 13.75 10.74 18.25
C GLU A 61 12.89 10.01 17.22
N PHE A 62 11.57 9.95 17.46
CA PHE A 62 10.60 9.35 16.55
C PHE A 62 10.66 10.00 15.15
N LYS A 63 10.59 11.34 15.09
CA LYS A 63 10.73 12.08 13.83
C LYS A 63 12.09 11.83 13.19
N GLY A 64 13.18 11.83 13.97
CA GLY A 64 14.52 11.52 13.49
C GLY A 64 14.62 10.15 12.82
N ARG A 65 14.04 9.11 13.41
CA ARG A 65 13.97 7.77 12.81
C ARG A 65 13.12 7.76 11.54
N LEU A 66 11.98 8.45 11.53
CA LEU A 66 11.11 8.54 10.36
C LEU A 66 11.82 9.21 9.18
N TYR A 67 12.54 10.31 9.41
CA TYR A 67 13.34 10.96 8.36
C TYR A 67 14.43 10.04 7.80
N LYS A 68 15.13 9.28 8.66
CA LYS A 68 16.13 8.30 8.20
C LYS A 68 15.51 7.21 7.33
N LEU A 69 14.36 6.67 7.74
CA LEU A 69 13.64 5.65 6.99
C LEU A 69 13.15 6.18 5.64
N LEU A 70 12.57 7.38 5.58
CA LEU A 70 12.08 7.94 4.32
C LEU A 70 13.20 8.29 3.34
N LYS A 71 14.42 8.52 3.83
CA LYS A 71 15.62 8.65 2.97
C LYS A 71 16.17 7.31 2.46
N SER A 72 15.75 6.18 3.02
CA SER A 72 16.38 4.86 2.79
C SER A 72 16.01 4.15 1.46
N LYS A 73 15.33 4.85 0.52
CA LYS A 73 14.90 4.33 -0.81
C LYS A 73 14.22 2.94 -0.79
N LEU A 74 13.65 2.54 0.35
CA LEU A 74 12.96 1.27 0.51
C LEU A 74 11.67 1.24 -0.33
N ASN A 75 11.30 0.05 -0.80
CA ASN A 75 9.97 -0.15 -1.39
C ASN A 75 8.86 0.08 -0.36
N GLY A 76 7.63 0.33 -0.82
CA GLY A 76 6.52 0.74 0.05
C GLY A 76 6.23 -0.24 1.19
N LYS A 77 6.20 -1.55 0.91
CA LYS A 77 6.02 -2.60 1.93
C LYS A 77 7.11 -2.56 3.00
N ASN A 78 8.37 -2.55 2.58
CA ASN A 78 9.51 -2.60 3.49
C ASN A 78 9.64 -1.29 4.28
N LEU A 79 9.31 -0.15 3.68
CA LEU A 79 9.27 1.14 4.37
C LEU A 79 8.23 1.13 5.49
N ILE A 80 6.98 0.73 5.22
CA ILE A 80 5.95 0.67 6.26
C ILE A 80 6.33 -0.34 7.34
N LYS A 81 6.87 -1.50 6.96
CA LYS A 81 7.39 -2.49 7.93
C LYS A 81 8.45 -1.86 8.82
N ALA A 82 9.42 -1.14 8.25
CA ALA A 82 10.47 -0.48 9.00
C ALA A 82 9.92 0.63 9.92
N ILE A 83 8.92 1.41 9.49
CA ILE A 83 8.25 2.39 10.37
C ILE A 83 7.63 1.68 11.57
N ASN A 84 6.91 0.59 11.33
CA ASN A 84 6.24 -0.19 12.37
C ASN A 84 7.23 -0.84 13.35
N THR A 85 8.40 -1.31 12.88
CA THR A 85 9.35 -2.08 13.71
C THR A 85 10.50 -1.26 14.26
N TYR A 86 10.79 -0.07 13.72
CA TYR A 86 11.94 0.74 14.12
C TYR A 86 11.55 2.14 14.62
N ALA A 87 10.60 2.81 13.97
CA ALA A 87 10.20 4.17 14.38
C ALA A 87 9.16 4.13 15.51
N ILE A 88 8.03 3.44 15.31
CA ILE A 88 6.92 3.40 16.27
C ILE A 88 7.33 2.87 17.66
N PRO A 89 8.21 1.86 17.80
CA PRO A 89 8.61 1.37 19.13
C PRO A 89 9.29 2.41 20.02
N VAL A 90 9.80 3.51 19.46
CA VAL A 90 10.34 4.65 20.25
C VAL A 90 9.30 5.19 21.21
N ILE A 91 8.03 5.27 20.80
CA ILE A 91 6.97 5.84 21.63
C ILE A 91 6.23 4.77 22.43
N THR A 92 6.17 3.53 21.92
CA THR A 92 5.35 2.45 22.51
C THR A 92 5.70 2.13 23.96
N TYR A 93 6.99 2.05 24.31
CA TYR A 93 7.40 1.72 25.68
C TYR A 93 6.95 2.77 26.70
N SER A 94 6.72 4.01 26.24
CA SER A 94 6.33 5.13 27.10
C SER A 94 4.84 5.15 27.42
N PHE A 95 3.99 4.40 26.71
CA PHE A 95 2.53 4.49 26.86
C PHE A 95 2.02 4.13 28.26
N GLY A 96 2.66 3.17 28.93
CA GLY A 96 2.29 2.79 30.30
C GLY A 96 2.81 3.73 31.39
N VAL A 97 3.65 4.71 31.07
CA VAL A 97 4.36 5.55 32.06
C VAL A 97 4.11 7.04 31.83
N ILE A 98 4.13 7.48 30.58
CA ILE A 98 3.94 8.88 30.18
C ILE A 98 2.47 9.11 29.85
N LYS A 99 1.87 10.17 30.40
CA LYS A 99 0.48 10.54 30.17
C LYS A 99 0.27 11.12 28.77
N TRP A 100 0.03 10.27 27.78
CA TRP A 100 -0.31 10.68 26.42
C TRP A 100 -1.79 11.05 26.32
N THR A 101 -2.08 12.26 25.83
CA THR A 101 -3.46 12.66 25.55
C THR A 101 -3.89 12.16 24.16
N LYS A 102 -5.21 12.04 23.91
CA LYS A 102 -5.73 11.75 22.56
C LYS A 102 -5.21 12.75 21.51
N THR A 103 -5.08 14.02 21.89
CA THR A 103 -4.50 15.07 21.03
C THR A 103 -3.04 14.79 20.68
N ASP A 104 -2.23 14.35 21.65
CA ASP A 104 -0.82 14.01 21.40
C ASP A 104 -0.70 12.84 20.42
N LEU A 105 -1.48 11.77 20.63
CA LEU A 105 -1.48 10.57 19.77
C LEU A 105 -1.91 10.90 18.34
N ARG A 106 -2.98 11.69 18.17
CA ARG A 106 -3.42 12.18 16.85
C ARG A 106 -2.37 13.06 16.18
N ASN A 107 -1.67 13.89 16.93
CA ASN A 107 -0.59 14.72 16.41
C ASN A 107 0.61 13.88 15.95
N LEU A 108 0.95 12.79 16.66
CA LEU A 108 1.95 11.83 16.19
C LEU A 108 1.53 11.18 14.87
N GLN A 109 0.28 10.73 14.75
CA GLN A 109 -0.24 10.14 13.52
C GLN A 109 -0.26 11.15 12.35
N ARG A 110 -0.61 12.41 12.62
CA ARG A 110 -0.55 13.52 11.64
C ARG A 110 0.89 13.76 11.19
N ASN A 111 1.85 13.80 12.11
CA ASN A 111 3.27 13.99 11.80
C ASN A 111 3.78 12.92 10.83
N ILE A 112 3.39 11.65 11.00
CA ILE A 112 3.75 10.59 10.06
C ILE A 112 3.28 10.95 8.65
N ARG A 113 1.99 11.31 8.51
CA ARG A 113 1.42 11.67 7.20
C ARG A 113 2.11 12.89 6.59
N THR A 114 2.29 13.96 7.36
CA THR A 114 2.96 15.19 6.90
C THR A 114 4.38 14.91 6.40
N ILE A 115 5.17 14.14 7.15
CA ILE A 115 6.54 13.83 6.75
C ILE A 115 6.53 12.90 5.53
N MET A 116 5.64 11.91 5.46
CA MET A 116 5.51 11.05 4.29
C MET A 116 5.08 11.81 3.03
N THR A 117 4.25 12.85 3.18
CA THR A 117 3.89 13.77 2.10
C THR A 117 5.08 14.58 1.63
N GLN A 118 5.92 15.09 2.53
CA GLN A 118 7.17 15.79 2.17
C GLN A 118 8.10 14.95 1.28
N TYR A 119 8.10 13.63 1.48
CA TYR A 119 8.91 12.68 0.69
C TYR A 119 8.14 12.06 -0.49
N ASN A 120 6.97 12.60 -0.87
CA ASN A 120 6.12 12.09 -1.96
C ASN A 120 5.62 10.64 -1.78
N VAL A 121 5.67 10.11 -0.55
CA VAL A 121 5.22 8.74 -0.22
C VAL A 121 3.72 8.70 0.08
N HIS A 122 3.10 9.84 0.37
CA HIS A 122 1.67 9.92 0.66
C HIS A 122 1.06 11.21 0.11
N HIS A 123 -0.04 11.11 -0.61
CA HIS A 123 -0.75 12.27 -1.12
C HIS A 123 -1.59 12.94 -0.01
N PRO A 124 -1.55 14.27 0.17
CA PRO A 124 -2.22 14.95 1.29
C PRO A 124 -3.74 14.74 1.35
N LYS A 125 -4.37 14.50 0.19
CA LYS A 125 -5.82 14.29 0.06
C LYS A 125 -6.21 12.80 -0.02
N SER A 126 -5.26 11.87 0.07
CA SER A 126 -5.56 10.43 0.07
C SER A 126 -6.36 10.00 1.30
N CYS A 127 -7.04 8.86 1.18
CA CYS A 127 -7.86 8.28 2.22
C CYS A 127 -7.02 7.98 3.48
N MET A 128 -7.41 8.54 4.63
CA MET A 128 -6.66 8.39 5.88
C MET A 128 -6.74 6.97 6.45
N GLU A 129 -7.90 6.33 6.31
CA GLU A 129 -8.23 5.01 6.84
C GLU A 129 -7.34 3.95 6.16
N ARG A 130 -7.17 4.08 4.83
CA ARG A 130 -6.26 3.24 4.03
C ARG A 130 -4.82 3.28 4.51
N MET A 131 -4.38 4.31 5.23
CA MET A 131 -3.03 4.33 5.79
C MET A 131 -2.81 3.20 6.79
N THR A 132 -3.80 2.94 7.65
CA THR A 132 -3.70 1.98 8.75
C THR A 132 -4.38 0.65 8.46
N LEU A 133 -5.31 0.61 7.51
CA LEU A 133 -5.93 -0.64 7.07
C LEU A 133 -4.88 -1.65 6.59
N PRO A 134 -5.10 -2.95 6.83
CA PRO A 134 -4.20 -4.00 6.34
C PRO A 134 -4.02 -3.95 4.82
N ARG A 135 -2.82 -4.28 4.35
CA ARG A 135 -2.48 -4.32 2.92
C ARG A 135 -3.36 -5.27 2.10
N ARG A 136 -3.73 -6.41 2.68
CA ARG A 136 -4.67 -7.37 2.07
C ARG A 136 -6.09 -6.81 1.84
N MET A 137 -6.43 -5.72 2.51
CA MET A 137 -7.72 -5.02 2.39
C MET A 137 -7.60 -3.73 1.56
N GLY A 138 -6.48 -3.51 0.86
CA GLY A 138 -6.26 -2.31 0.06
C GLY A 138 -5.70 -1.12 0.84
N GLY A 139 -5.27 -1.32 2.08
CA GLY A 139 -4.56 -0.31 2.87
C GLY A 139 -3.03 -0.41 2.77
N ARG A 140 -2.31 0.33 3.61
CA ARG A 140 -0.83 0.35 3.66
C ARG A 140 -0.25 -0.39 4.86
N GLY A 141 -1.07 -0.70 5.87
CA GLY A 141 -0.68 -1.46 7.05
C GLY A 141 0.23 -0.71 8.03
N LEU A 142 0.16 0.62 8.08
CA LEU A 142 0.80 1.40 9.14
C LEU A 142 0.10 1.10 10.47
N LEU A 143 0.85 0.88 11.56
CA LEU A 143 0.23 0.74 12.87
C LEU A 143 -0.49 2.03 13.26
N ASP A 144 -1.70 1.89 13.80
CA ASP A 144 -2.44 3.01 14.37
C ASP A 144 -1.93 3.26 15.79
N ILE A 145 -1.38 4.46 16.02
CA ILE A 145 -0.81 4.87 17.30
C ILE A 145 -1.88 4.91 18.40
N GLU A 146 -3.11 5.36 18.11
CA GLU A 146 -4.19 5.41 19.11
C GLU A 146 -4.59 3.99 19.54
N LEU A 147 -4.79 3.10 18.56
CA LEU A 147 -5.09 1.69 18.84
C LEU A 147 -3.94 0.98 19.58
N LEU A 148 -2.70 1.26 19.20
CA LEU A 148 -1.53 0.65 19.83
C LEU A 148 -1.36 1.13 21.28
N HIS A 149 -1.63 2.41 21.55
CA HIS A 149 -1.70 2.94 22.90
C HIS A 149 -2.78 2.25 23.72
N ASP A 150 -4.01 2.22 23.23
CA ASP A 150 -5.14 1.65 23.97
C ASP A 150 -4.93 0.18 24.28
N ASN A 151 -4.41 -0.60 23.32
CA ASN A 151 -4.08 -2.00 23.53
C ASN A 151 -2.95 -2.18 24.56
N GLN A 152 -1.93 -1.32 24.56
CA GLN A 152 -0.84 -1.39 25.53
C GLN A 152 -1.34 -1.12 26.95
N ILE A 153 -2.21 -0.11 27.12
CA ILE A 153 -2.84 0.18 28.42
C ILE A 153 -3.68 -1.00 28.90
N LYS A 154 -4.52 -1.58 28.03
CA LYS A 154 -5.31 -2.79 28.36
C LYS A 154 -4.42 -3.93 28.83
N ASN A 155 -3.40 -4.27 28.04
CA ASN A 155 -2.52 -5.40 28.33
C ASN A 155 -1.77 -5.22 29.66
N LEU A 156 -1.28 -4.01 29.94
CA LEU A 156 -0.59 -3.70 31.19
C LEU A 156 -1.56 -3.78 32.38
N ARG A 157 -2.77 -3.21 32.26
CA ARG A 157 -3.79 -3.31 33.30
C ARG A 157 -4.13 -4.76 33.61
N THR A 158 -4.45 -5.56 32.59
CA THR A 158 -4.73 -7.00 32.75
C THR A 158 -3.57 -7.73 33.43
N TYR A 159 -2.32 -7.42 33.07
CA TYR A 159 -1.16 -7.99 33.74
C TYR A 159 -1.13 -7.64 35.24
N PHE A 160 -1.25 -6.36 35.60
CA PHE A 160 -1.20 -5.92 37.00
C PHE A 160 -2.38 -6.47 37.82
N THR A 161 -3.60 -6.44 37.28
CA THR A 161 -4.78 -7.00 37.96
C THR A 161 -4.66 -8.51 38.19
N ASN A 162 -4.16 -9.26 37.21
CA ASN A 162 -3.93 -10.69 37.37
C ASN A 162 -2.83 -10.99 38.38
N LYS A 163 -1.73 -10.21 38.34
CA LYS A 163 -0.58 -10.43 39.21
C LYS A 163 -0.84 -10.01 40.66
N ALA A 164 -1.70 -9.02 40.88
CA ALA A 164 -2.16 -8.59 42.20
C ALA A 164 -2.79 -9.71 43.02
N ARG A 165 -3.40 -10.72 42.37
CA ARG A 165 -3.95 -11.90 43.05
C ARG A 165 -2.89 -12.81 43.69
N THR A 166 -1.62 -12.64 43.31
CA THR A 166 -0.51 -13.52 43.70
C THR A 166 0.62 -12.79 44.42
N SER A 167 0.55 -11.47 44.53
CA SER A 167 1.64 -10.65 45.06
C SER A 167 1.10 -9.44 45.80
N ASP A 168 1.31 -9.42 47.12
CA ASP A 168 0.89 -8.34 48.01
C ASP A 168 1.48 -6.99 47.59
N LEU A 169 2.72 -6.98 47.10
CA LEU A 169 3.39 -5.77 46.63
C LEU A 169 2.69 -5.19 45.39
N ILE A 170 2.31 -6.05 44.43
CA ILE A 170 1.56 -5.61 43.25
C ILE A 170 0.15 -5.18 43.62
N GLN A 171 -0.50 -5.85 44.57
CA GLN A 171 -1.80 -5.44 45.09
C GLN A 171 -1.75 -4.04 45.73
N ALA A 172 -0.71 -3.77 46.52
CA ALA A 172 -0.47 -2.44 47.09
C ALA A 172 -0.28 -1.37 45.99
N ILE A 173 0.45 -1.70 44.91
CA ILE A 173 0.62 -0.80 43.76
C ILE A 173 -0.72 -0.52 43.07
N VAL A 174 -1.53 -1.54 42.82
CA VAL A 174 -2.86 -1.39 42.18
C VAL A 174 -3.75 -0.46 43.01
N ASN A 175 -3.77 -0.64 44.33
CA ASN A 175 -4.57 0.18 45.23
C ASN A 175 -4.06 1.63 45.35
N ALA A 176 -2.76 1.84 45.16
CA ALA A 176 -2.13 3.16 45.24
C ALA A 176 -2.23 3.97 43.94
N ASP A 177 -2.33 3.33 42.78
CA ASP A 177 -2.39 4.02 41.47
C ASP A 177 -3.78 4.61 41.18
N GLU A 178 -4.07 5.71 41.86
CA GLU A 178 -5.23 6.58 41.61
C GLU A 178 -4.80 7.76 40.74
N LYS A 179 -4.92 7.60 39.41
CA LYS A 179 -4.51 8.58 38.38
C LYS A 179 -3.04 9.03 38.47
N LEU A 180 -2.18 8.28 39.16
CA LEU A 180 -0.75 8.55 39.23
C LEU A 180 -0.09 8.23 37.88
N THR A 181 -0.41 7.06 37.32
CA THR A 181 0.04 6.61 36.00
C THR A 181 -1.07 6.70 34.95
N PRO A 182 -0.75 6.53 33.66
CA PRO A 182 -1.76 6.36 32.61
C PRO A 182 -2.62 5.09 32.79
N LEU A 183 -2.17 4.11 33.57
CA LEU A 183 -2.89 2.86 33.78
C LEU A 183 -4.10 3.05 34.70
N ASN A 184 -4.02 3.94 35.69
CA ASN A 184 -5.09 4.22 36.66
C ASN A 184 -5.66 2.93 37.27
N LEU A 185 -4.78 2.08 37.81
CA LEU A 185 -5.10 0.69 38.17
C LEU A 185 -6.20 0.56 39.23
N LYS A 186 -6.39 1.56 40.10
CA LYS A 186 -7.42 1.54 41.15
C LYS A 186 -8.84 1.60 40.59
N SER A 187 -9.03 2.22 39.44
CA SER A 187 -10.34 2.33 38.78
C SER A 187 -10.50 1.18 37.79
N ASP A 188 -11.69 0.57 37.73
CA ASP A 188 -12.03 -0.45 36.75
C ASP A 188 -12.29 0.11 35.34
N GLU A 189 -12.65 1.38 35.25
CA GLU A 189 -13.01 2.04 34.00
C GLU A 189 -11.80 2.70 33.33
N VAL A 190 -11.63 2.42 32.03
CA VAL A 190 -10.74 3.19 31.16
C VAL A 190 -11.47 3.52 29.88
N GLU A 191 -11.62 4.81 29.61
CA GLU A 191 -12.19 5.32 28.37
C GLU A 191 -11.23 5.11 27.19
N LEU A 192 -11.29 3.92 26.58
CA LEU A 192 -10.52 3.57 25.41
C LEU A 192 -11.43 3.64 24.19
N SER A 193 -11.07 4.47 23.20
CA SER A 193 -11.96 4.84 22.08
C SER A 193 -11.26 4.73 20.73
N SER A 194 -10.36 3.76 20.57
CA SER A 194 -9.73 3.49 19.28
C SER A 194 -10.71 2.81 18.31
N SER A 195 -10.78 3.32 17.07
CA SER A 195 -11.61 2.73 16.01
C SER A 195 -11.12 1.34 15.60
N THR A 196 -12.05 0.39 15.43
CA THR A 196 -11.76 -0.96 14.93
C THR A 196 -11.42 -0.96 13.44
N ILE A 197 -10.88 -2.08 12.95
CA ILE A 197 -10.59 -2.27 11.51
C ILE A 197 -11.89 -2.15 10.69
N GLU A 198 -12.98 -2.74 11.16
CA GLU A 198 -14.30 -2.70 10.50
C GLU A 198 -14.86 -1.28 10.44
N GLN A 199 -14.75 -0.51 11.54
CA GLN A 199 -15.18 0.88 11.56
C GLN A 199 -14.41 1.72 10.54
N LYS A 200 -13.12 1.45 10.34
CA LYS A 200 -12.30 2.13 9.33
C LYS A 200 -12.64 1.72 7.91
N GLU A 201 -12.91 0.43 7.67
CA GLU A 201 -13.35 -0.06 6.36
C GLU A 201 -14.71 0.56 6.00
N ASN A 202 -15.64 0.61 6.94
CA ASN A 202 -16.92 1.31 6.79
C ASN A 202 -16.74 2.81 6.54
N ALA A 203 -15.87 3.49 7.30
CA ALA A 203 -15.59 4.90 7.08
C ALA A 203 -14.96 5.17 5.71
N TRP A 204 -14.18 4.22 5.17
CA TRP A 204 -13.67 4.32 3.81
C TRP A 204 -14.76 4.10 2.76
N SER A 205 -15.62 3.09 2.93
CA SER A 205 -16.67 2.76 1.96
C SER A 205 -17.71 3.87 1.81
N GLN A 206 -18.02 4.59 2.90
CA GLN A 206 -19.01 5.68 2.88
C GLN A 206 -18.49 6.99 2.24
N LYS A 207 -17.21 7.08 1.88
CA LYS A 207 -16.67 8.28 1.21
C LYS A 207 -17.08 8.32 -0.25
N THR A 208 -17.73 9.40 -0.68
CA THR A 208 -18.26 9.57 -2.04
C THR A 208 -17.21 9.39 -3.15
N LEU A 209 -15.98 9.84 -2.91
CA LEU A 209 -14.87 9.75 -3.86
C LEU A 209 -13.98 8.53 -3.58
N HIS A 210 -13.33 8.50 -2.42
CA HIS A 210 -12.41 7.43 -2.03
C HIS A 210 -13.07 6.04 -1.97
N GLY A 211 -14.36 5.99 -1.64
CA GLY A 211 -15.15 4.76 -1.54
C GLY A 211 -15.44 4.10 -2.89
N ARG A 212 -15.30 4.83 -4.03
CA ARG A 212 -15.49 4.25 -5.36
C ARG A 212 -14.55 3.07 -5.62
N TYR A 213 -13.27 3.21 -5.25
CA TYR A 213 -12.33 2.09 -5.34
C TYR A 213 -12.67 0.97 -4.35
N HIS A 214 -13.14 1.30 -3.14
CA HIS A 214 -13.61 0.29 -2.20
C HIS A 214 -14.74 -0.56 -2.81
N HIS A 215 -15.75 0.07 -3.41
CA HIS A 215 -16.84 -0.64 -4.08
C HIS A 215 -16.35 -1.46 -5.27
N ALA A 216 -15.46 -0.91 -6.10
CA ALA A 216 -14.87 -1.64 -7.22
C ALA A 216 -14.04 -2.86 -6.78
N LEU A 217 -13.33 -2.76 -5.66
CA LEU A 217 -12.55 -3.86 -5.08
C LEU A 217 -13.45 -4.99 -4.54
N HIS A 218 -14.69 -4.65 -4.13
CA HIS A 218 -15.69 -5.59 -3.60
C HIS A 218 -16.72 -6.03 -4.64
N ASP A 219 -16.54 -5.68 -5.91
CA ASP A 219 -17.40 -6.15 -7.00
C ASP A 219 -17.36 -7.68 -7.10
N THR A 220 -18.49 -8.29 -7.44
CA THR A 220 -18.64 -9.75 -7.51
C THR A 220 -17.69 -10.41 -8.52
N ASN A 221 -17.28 -9.69 -9.56
CA ASN A 221 -16.40 -10.19 -10.62
C ASN A 221 -14.90 -9.93 -10.34
N VAL A 222 -14.57 -9.25 -9.24
CA VAL A 222 -13.19 -8.87 -8.90
C VAL A 222 -12.61 -9.84 -7.86
N ASP A 223 -11.37 -10.26 -8.08
CA ASP A 223 -10.60 -11.01 -7.09
C ASP A 223 -9.92 -10.00 -6.14
N LYS A 224 -10.50 -9.82 -4.95
CA LYS A 224 -10.00 -8.88 -3.93
C LYS A 224 -8.57 -9.21 -3.48
N GLU A 225 -8.21 -10.49 -3.37
CA GLU A 225 -6.90 -10.89 -2.89
C GLU A 225 -5.83 -10.58 -3.94
N MET A 226 -6.07 -11.00 -5.19
CA MET A 226 -5.16 -10.73 -6.31
C MET A 226 -5.07 -9.24 -6.59
N SER A 227 -6.17 -8.48 -6.52
CA SER A 227 -6.20 -7.03 -6.71
C SER A 227 -5.34 -6.25 -5.71
N ASN A 228 -5.09 -6.80 -4.53
CA ASN A 228 -4.23 -6.19 -3.51
C ASN A 228 -2.83 -6.80 -3.43
N ARG A 229 -2.50 -7.79 -4.27
CA ARG A 229 -1.24 -8.54 -4.18
C ARG A 229 -0.01 -7.66 -4.42
N TRP A 230 -0.10 -6.67 -5.31
CA TRP A 230 0.97 -5.70 -5.54
C TRP A 230 1.35 -4.88 -4.27
N LEU A 231 0.42 -4.67 -3.34
CA LEU A 231 0.70 -4.06 -2.03
C LEU A 231 1.43 -5.04 -1.09
N MET A 232 1.22 -6.34 -1.27
CA MET A 232 1.73 -7.39 -0.38
C MET A 232 3.12 -7.90 -0.75
N GLU A 233 3.54 -7.84 -2.02
CA GLU A 233 4.83 -8.41 -2.45
C GLU A 233 6.02 -7.47 -2.21
N GLY A 234 5.83 -6.15 -2.24
CA GLY A 234 6.90 -5.18 -2.00
C GLY A 234 7.80 -4.91 -3.22
N GLY A 235 7.24 -5.01 -4.43
CA GLY A 235 7.97 -4.79 -5.68
C GLY A 235 8.02 -3.35 -6.19
N ILE A 236 7.40 -2.38 -5.48
CA ILE A 236 7.17 -1.01 -5.95
C ILE A 236 7.71 0.01 -4.94
N PHE A 237 8.39 1.05 -5.43
CA PHE A 237 8.87 2.17 -4.61
C PHE A 237 7.75 2.86 -3.84
N ALA A 238 8.06 3.37 -2.64
CA ALA A 238 7.06 3.88 -1.72
C ALA A 238 6.27 5.09 -2.29
N GLU A 239 6.92 5.91 -3.11
CA GLU A 239 6.37 7.07 -3.80
C GLU A 239 5.38 6.64 -4.89
N THR A 240 5.72 5.59 -5.66
CA THR A 240 4.82 5.04 -6.68
C THR A 240 3.64 4.31 -6.04
N GLU A 241 3.85 3.59 -4.94
CA GLU A 241 2.74 3.03 -4.15
C GLU A 241 1.80 4.14 -3.67
N GLY A 242 2.33 5.19 -3.03
CA GLY A 242 1.54 6.32 -2.54
C GLY A 242 0.78 7.05 -3.65
N PHE A 243 1.41 7.23 -4.80
CA PHE A 243 0.80 7.87 -5.96
C PHE A 243 -0.30 7.01 -6.58
N MET A 244 -0.11 5.69 -6.68
CA MET A 244 -1.14 4.79 -7.15
C MET A 244 -2.37 4.81 -6.23
N LEU A 245 -2.18 4.87 -4.91
CA LEU A 245 -3.29 5.03 -3.97
C LEU A 245 -4.04 6.34 -4.22
N ALA A 246 -3.34 7.43 -4.53
CA ALA A 246 -3.97 8.72 -4.86
C ALA A 246 -4.77 8.67 -6.18
N ILE A 247 -4.30 7.90 -7.17
CA ILE A 247 -5.05 7.62 -8.41
C ILE A 247 -6.32 6.83 -8.09
N GLN A 248 -6.22 5.77 -7.30
CA GLN A 248 -7.37 4.96 -6.87
C GLN A 248 -8.38 5.75 -6.03
N ASP A 249 -7.89 6.67 -5.21
CA ASP A 249 -8.69 7.58 -4.40
C ASP A 249 -9.31 8.73 -5.23
N GLU A 250 -8.97 8.83 -6.53
CA GLU A 250 -9.40 9.88 -7.48
C GLU A 250 -9.05 11.32 -7.04
N VAL A 251 -7.99 11.50 -6.24
CA VAL A 251 -7.59 12.81 -5.68
C VAL A 251 -6.45 13.48 -6.44
N ILE A 252 -6.20 13.06 -7.66
CA ILE A 252 -5.21 13.67 -8.55
C ILE A 252 -5.75 15.01 -9.06
N ALA A 253 -4.86 16.02 -9.13
CA ALA A 253 -5.16 17.39 -9.56
C ALA A 253 -5.45 17.55 -11.07
N THR A 254 -6.42 16.78 -11.56
CA THR A 254 -7.03 16.93 -12.88
C THR A 254 -7.90 18.19 -12.94
N ARG A 255 -8.16 18.75 -14.13
CA ARG A 255 -8.99 19.97 -14.24
C ARG A 255 -10.40 19.77 -13.69
N ASN A 256 -11.00 18.59 -13.91
CA ASN A 256 -12.28 18.23 -13.33
C ASN A 256 -12.23 18.24 -11.79
N TYR A 257 -11.21 17.61 -11.20
CA TYR A 257 -11.03 17.58 -9.75
C TYR A 257 -10.87 18.99 -9.16
N VAL A 258 -10.02 19.82 -9.76
CA VAL A 258 -9.78 21.20 -9.29
C VAL A 258 -11.06 22.04 -9.41
N LYS A 259 -11.79 21.95 -10.53
CA LYS A 259 -12.99 22.74 -10.77
C LYS A 259 -14.20 22.29 -9.94
N HIS A 260 -14.47 20.99 -9.88
CA HIS A 260 -15.73 20.48 -9.31
C HIS A 260 -15.59 19.96 -7.88
N ILE A 261 -14.41 19.46 -7.51
CA ILE A 261 -14.18 18.89 -6.17
C ILE A 261 -13.52 19.91 -5.24
N ILE A 262 -12.42 20.53 -5.67
CA ILE A 262 -11.79 21.61 -4.89
C ILE A 262 -12.62 22.89 -4.96
N LYS A 263 -13.37 23.10 -6.06
CA LYS A 263 -14.15 24.32 -6.33
C LYS A 263 -13.28 25.58 -6.32
N ASP A 264 -12.09 25.47 -6.89
CA ASP A 264 -11.20 26.62 -7.07
C ASP A 264 -11.85 27.59 -8.07
N THR A 265 -12.07 28.83 -7.65
CA THR A 265 -12.71 29.88 -8.47
C THR A 265 -11.85 30.29 -9.66
N ASN A 266 -10.54 30.06 -9.58
CA ASN A 266 -9.59 30.34 -10.66
C ASN A 266 -9.30 29.11 -11.52
N ALA A 267 -10.04 28.00 -11.31
CA ALA A 267 -9.84 26.78 -12.08
C ALA A 267 -10.10 27.01 -13.57
N PRO A 268 -9.24 26.50 -14.46
CA PRO A 268 -9.51 26.51 -15.89
C PRO A 268 -10.77 25.69 -16.20
N GLU A 269 -11.30 25.83 -17.41
CA GLU A 269 -12.40 25.00 -17.88
C GLU A 269 -12.09 23.51 -17.75
N ASP A 270 -13.14 22.72 -17.48
CA ASP A 270 -13.03 21.26 -17.41
C ASP A 270 -12.93 20.66 -18.81
N ARG A 271 -11.78 20.89 -19.44
CA ARG A 271 -11.40 20.36 -20.74
C ARG A 271 -10.00 19.78 -20.64
N CYS A 272 -9.79 18.60 -21.21
CA CYS A 272 -8.52 17.90 -21.16
C CYS A 272 -7.36 18.75 -21.70
N ARG A 273 -6.27 18.83 -20.94
CA ARG A 273 -5.01 19.51 -21.26
C ARG A 273 -4.32 18.98 -22.52
N ARG A 274 -4.67 17.78 -22.97
CA ARG A 274 -4.06 17.13 -24.15
C ARG A 274 -5.00 17.08 -25.35
N CYS A 275 -6.21 16.54 -25.19
CA CYS A 275 -7.15 16.35 -26.30
C CYS A 275 -8.25 17.41 -26.40
N GLY A 276 -8.38 18.32 -25.42
CA GLY A 276 -9.39 19.39 -25.45
C GLY A 276 -10.85 18.94 -25.25
N THR A 277 -11.11 17.64 -25.09
CA THR A 277 -12.48 17.14 -24.81
C THR A 277 -12.92 17.52 -23.40
N PRO A 278 -14.21 17.81 -23.17
CA PRO A 278 -14.73 18.06 -21.82
C PRO A 278 -14.51 16.88 -20.87
N GLY A 279 -14.38 17.16 -19.56
CA GLY A 279 -14.32 16.12 -18.54
C GLY A 279 -12.93 15.51 -18.34
N GLU A 280 -11.93 16.31 -17.95
CA GLU A 280 -10.61 15.81 -17.57
C GLU A 280 -10.64 15.26 -16.14
N ASN A 281 -11.25 14.09 -15.96
CA ASN A 281 -11.15 13.33 -14.70
C ASN A 281 -10.04 12.28 -14.79
N ILE A 282 -9.76 11.60 -13.67
CA ILE A 282 -8.67 10.61 -13.63
C ILE A 282 -8.91 9.43 -14.59
N ASP A 283 -10.16 8.99 -14.74
CA ASP A 283 -10.53 7.92 -15.69
C ASP A 283 -10.20 8.30 -17.13
N HIS A 284 -10.49 9.56 -17.50
CA HIS A 284 -10.14 10.10 -18.79
C HIS A 284 -8.63 10.03 -19.03
N VAL A 285 -7.83 10.47 -18.04
CA VAL A 285 -6.37 10.46 -18.13
C VAL A 285 -5.79 9.05 -18.23
N ILE A 286 -6.30 8.07 -17.48
CA ILE A 286 -5.71 6.74 -17.43
C ILE A 286 -6.17 5.79 -18.54
N SER A 287 -7.31 6.06 -19.21
CA SER A 287 -7.86 5.11 -20.17
C SER A 287 -8.76 5.67 -21.28
N ALA A 288 -9.10 6.97 -21.33
CA ALA A 288 -10.06 7.48 -22.32
C ALA A 288 -9.55 8.65 -23.18
N CYS A 289 -8.35 9.17 -22.92
CA CYS A 289 -7.80 10.28 -23.68
C CYS A 289 -7.29 9.82 -25.05
N PRO A 290 -7.86 10.26 -26.18
CA PRO A 290 -7.50 9.77 -27.51
C PRO A 290 -6.05 10.11 -27.90
N THR A 291 -5.52 11.23 -27.43
CA THR A 291 -4.11 11.63 -27.69
C THR A 291 -3.11 10.72 -26.99
N LEU A 292 -3.52 10.01 -25.93
CA LEU A 292 -2.66 9.05 -25.20
C LEU A 292 -2.82 7.62 -25.73
N ALA A 293 -3.84 7.35 -26.56
CA ALA A 293 -4.21 6.00 -26.98
C ALA A 293 -3.10 5.31 -27.79
N GLN A 294 -2.56 5.99 -28.81
CA GLN A 294 -1.53 5.45 -29.69
C GLN A 294 -0.10 5.57 -29.14
N SER A 295 0.06 6.15 -27.95
CA SER A 295 1.36 6.37 -27.31
C SER A 295 1.44 5.64 -25.98
N ASP A 296 1.07 6.30 -24.89
CA ASP A 296 1.28 5.77 -23.54
C ASP A 296 0.35 4.57 -23.21
N TYR A 297 -0.88 4.55 -23.73
CA TYR A 297 -1.77 3.40 -23.52
C TYR A 297 -1.29 2.17 -24.31
N LEU A 298 -0.84 2.37 -25.56
CA LEU A 298 -0.22 1.33 -26.37
C LEU A 298 1.04 0.77 -25.70
N LYS A 299 1.89 1.63 -25.12
CA LYS A 299 3.07 1.18 -24.37
C LYS A 299 2.69 0.30 -23.18
N ARG A 300 1.73 0.72 -22.36
CA ARG A 300 1.22 -0.07 -21.21
C ARG A 300 0.65 -1.42 -21.66
N HIS A 301 -0.14 -1.41 -22.73
CA HIS A 301 -0.67 -2.62 -23.35
C HIS A 301 0.44 -3.58 -23.79
N ASN A 302 1.43 -3.07 -24.52
CA ASN A 302 2.54 -3.87 -25.03
C ASN A 302 3.42 -4.43 -23.91
N ASN A 303 3.59 -3.72 -22.79
CA ASN A 303 4.31 -4.26 -21.64
C ASN A 303 3.62 -5.49 -21.06
N VAL A 304 2.28 -5.49 -20.98
CA VAL A 304 1.50 -6.66 -20.56
C VAL A 304 1.64 -7.80 -21.57
N ALA A 305 1.52 -7.50 -22.86
CA ALA A 305 1.70 -8.48 -23.93
C ALA A 305 3.08 -9.16 -23.87
N LYS A 306 4.15 -8.38 -23.69
CA LYS A 306 5.52 -8.89 -23.54
C LYS A 306 5.67 -9.82 -22.34
N ILE A 307 5.04 -9.51 -21.20
CA ILE A 307 5.09 -10.39 -20.03
C ILE A 307 4.45 -11.74 -20.34
N VAL A 308 3.25 -11.74 -20.94
CA VAL A 308 2.56 -12.99 -21.32
C VAL A 308 3.38 -13.77 -22.34
N TYR A 309 3.90 -13.09 -23.36
CA TYR A 309 4.73 -13.69 -24.39
C TYR A 309 5.99 -14.37 -23.83
N LEU A 310 6.74 -13.70 -22.94
CA LEU A 310 7.93 -14.26 -22.33
C LEU A 310 7.65 -15.51 -21.47
N GLU A 311 6.49 -15.56 -20.81
CA GLU A 311 6.09 -16.74 -20.02
C GLU A 311 5.64 -17.89 -20.93
N LEU A 312 5.07 -17.60 -22.10
CA LEU A 312 4.81 -18.60 -23.15
C LEU A 312 6.12 -19.15 -23.74
N LEU A 313 7.13 -18.30 -23.99
CA LEU A 313 8.42 -18.74 -24.50
C LEU A 313 9.11 -19.72 -23.54
N LYS A 314 9.04 -19.45 -22.23
CA LYS A 314 9.49 -20.38 -21.18
C LYS A 314 8.74 -21.70 -21.23
N TYR A 315 7.41 -21.65 -21.27
CA TYR A 315 6.57 -22.84 -21.26
C TYR A 315 6.84 -23.76 -22.45
N TYR A 316 6.99 -23.19 -23.65
CA TYR A 316 7.27 -23.93 -24.88
C TYR A 316 8.76 -24.19 -25.14
N GLN A 317 9.63 -23.93 -24.15
CA GLN A 317 11.06 -24.22 -24.20
C GLN A 317 11.81 -23.48 -25.34
N PHE A 318 11.37 -22.28 -25.68
CA PHE A 318 12.13 -21.40 -26.58
C PHE A 318 13.30 -20.71 -25.87
N THR A 319 13.16 -20.47 -24.57
CA THR A 319 14.23 -19.90 -23.73
C THR A 319 14.01 -20.27 -22.27
N GLU A 320 15.08 -20.62 -21.56
CA GLU A 320 15.00 -20.89 -20.11
C GLU A 320 15.07 -19.61 -19.27
N ASN A 321 15.84 -18.62 -19.74
CA ASN A 321 16.13 -17.37 -19.03
C ASN A 321 15.80 -16.15 -19.89
N PRO A 322 14.51 -15.79 -20.03
CA PRO A 322 14.12 -14.61 -20.78
C PRO A 322 14.62 -13.33 -20.10
N GLN A 323 15.00 -12.36 -20.92
CA GLN A 323 15.30 -11.00 -20.51
C GLN A 323 14.12 -10.33 -19.80
N ARG A 324 14.36 -9.16 -19.21
CA ARG A 324 13.29 -8.37 -18.59
C ARG A 324 12.36 -7.83 -19.68
N TYR A 325 11.05 -7.85 -19.42
CA TYR A 325 10.04 -7.48 -20.43
C TYR A 325 10.23 -6.08 -21.04
N TYR A 326 10.80 -5.14 -20.28
CA TYR A 326 11.03 -3.76 -20.74
C TYR A 326 12.32 -3.58 -21.57
N GLU A 327 13.22 -4.56 -21.55
CA GLU A 327 14.42 -4.63 -22.41
C GLU A 327 14.17 -5.53 -23.63
N PHE A 328 13.13 -6.36 -23.58
CA PHE A 328 12.84 -7.37 -24.59
C PHE A 328 12.08 -6.81 -25.80
N ASN A 329 12.47 -7.24 -27.00
CA ASN A 329 11.74 -7.01 -28.23
C ASN A 329 11.25 -8.35 -28.82
N PRO A 330 9.93 -8.60 -28.87
CA PRO A 330 9.37 -9.84 -29.41
C PRO A 330 9.67 -10.03 -30.89
N GLU A 331 10.01 -11.26 -31.29
CA GLU A 331 10.09 -11.64 -32.70
C GLU A 331 8.67 -11.82 -33.25
N PRO A 332 8.38 -11.36 -34.49
CA PRO A 332 7.04 -11.48 -35.07
C PRO A 332 6.55 -12.92 -35.18
N VAL A 333 7.45 -13.87 -35.44
CA VAL A 333 7.18 -15.31 -35.43
C VAL A 333 8.38 -16.08 -34.92
N ILE A 334 8.12 -17.03 -34.04
CA ILE A 334 9.09 -18.02 -33.59
C ILE A 334 8.48 -19.42 -33.66
N GLU A 335 9.29 -20.42 -33.98
CA GLU A 335 8.82 -21.78 -34.22
C GLU A 335 9.86 -22.82 -33.79
N ASN A 336 9.42 -23.85 -33.08
CA ASN A 336 10.21 -25.03 -32.73
C ASN A 336 9.38 -26.31 -32.96
N GLU A 337 9.86 -27.46 -32.50
CA GLU A 337 9.14 -28.74 -32.65
C GLU A 337 7.80 -28.80 -31.89
N ASN A 338 7.69 -28.05 -30.79
CA ASN A 338 6.52 -28.08 -29.90
C ASN A 338 5.44 -27.08 -30.32
N ALA A 339 5.83 -25.89 -30.75
CA ALA A 339 4.91 -24.79 -30.98
C ALA A 339 5.38 -23.81 -32.06
N LYS A 340 4.42 -23.02 -32.55
CA LYS A 340 4.64 -21.84 -33.38
C LYS A 340 3.90 -20.66 -32.74
N ILE A 341 4.59 -19.56 -32.49
CA ILE A 341 4.03 -18.38 -31.82
C ILE A 341 4.17 -17.18 -32.75
N TYR A 342 3.05 -16.51 -32.99
CA TYR A 342 2.97 -15.22 -33.68
C TYR A 342 2.79 -14.12 -32.65
N TYR A 343 3.51 -13.01 -32.82
CA TYR A 343 3.37 -11.80 -32.03
C TYR A 343 2.98 -10.63 -32.94
N ASP A 344 1.87 -9.97 -32.63
CA ASP A 344 1.35 -8.80 -33.33
C ASP A 344 1.38 -8.95 -34.88
N ARG A 345 0.95 -10.11 -35.38
CA ARG A 345 0.97 -10.44 -36.82
C ARG A 345 -0.44 -10.65 -37.37
N THR A 346 -0.70 -10.04 -38.52
CA THR A 346 -1.92 -10.26 -39.30
C THR A 346 -1.98 -11.71 -39.80
N ILE A 347 -3.13 -12.36 -39.57
CA ILE A 347 -3.41 -13.70 -40.05
C ILE A 347 -4.36 -13.60 -41.24
N HIS A 348 -3.87 -13.93 -42.42
CA HIS A 348 -4.68 -13.93 -43.64
C HIS A 348 -5.46 -15.24 -43.74
N THR A 349 -6.79 -15.15 -43.78
CA THR A 349 -7.70 -16.26 -44.10
C THR A 349 -8.21 -16.12 -45.53
N GLY A 350 -8.76 -17.20 -46.11
CA GLY A 350 -9.32 -17.17 -47.48
C GLY A 350 -10.48 -16.18 -47.70
N ARG A 351 -11.09 -15.65 -46.64
CA ARG A 351 -11.99 -14.48 -46.68
C ARG A 351 -11.32 -13.31 -45.96
N THR A 352 -11.45 -12.09 -46.51
CA THR A 352 -11.02 -10.87 -45.81
C THR A 352 -11.83 -10.69 -44.53
N ARG A 353 -11.14 -10.40 -43.42
CA ARG A 353 -11.76 -10.18 -42.09
C ARG A 353 -11.31 -8.83 -41.56
N GLU A 354 -12.23 -8.09 -40.94
CA GLU A 354 -11.93 -6.79 -40.31
C GLU A 354 -11.00 -6.93 -39.09
N HIS A 355 -11.09 -8.06 -38.38
CA HIS A 355 -10.30 -8.33 -37.17
C HIS A 355 -9.50 -9.63 -37.33
N ASN A 356 -8.25 -9.48 -37.75
CA ASN A 356 -7.37 -10.60 -38.10
C ASN A 356 -5.96 -10.52 -37.50
N ARG A 357 -5.75 -9.60 -36.54
CA ARG A 357 -4.47 -9.40 -35.86
C ARG A 357 -4.67 -9.50 -34.34
N PRO A 358 -4.63 -10.70 -33.76
CA PRO A 358 -4.53 -10.90 -32.31
C PRO A 358 -3.15 -10.45 -31.81
N ASP A 359 -3.05 -10.05 -30.55
CA ASP A 359 -1.77 -9.66 -29.95
C ASP A 359 -0.76 -10.82 -29.94
N ILE A 360 -1.21 -12.02 -29.57
CA ILE A 360 -0.39 -13.25 -29.58
C ILE A 360 -1.24 -14.40 -30.12
N THR A 361 -0.68 -15.21 -31.01
CA THR A 361 -1.28 -16.47 -31.45
C THR A 361 -0.32 -17.62 -31.23
N VAL A 362 -0.74 -18.61 -30.46
CA VAL A 362 0.05 -19.81 -30.17
C VAL A 362 -0.56 -21.00 -30.90
N ILE A 363 0.23 -21.74 -31.66
CA ILE A 363 -0.14 -23.04 -32.21
C ILE A 363 0.67 -24.11 -31.49
N ASN A 364 0.00 -25.02 -30.81
CA ASN A 364 0.60 -26.23 -30.26
C ASN A 364 0.58 -27.33 -31.33
N LYS A 365 1.77 -27.75 -31.76
CA LYS A 365 1.93 -28.73 -32.85
C LYS A 365 1.53 -30.15 -32.44
N LYS A 366 1.74 -30.50 -31.16
CA LYS A 366 1.43 -31.83 -30.62
C LYS A 366 -0.07 -32.06 -30.53
N SER A 367 -0.82 -31.11 -29.98
CA SER A 367 -2.28 -31.22 -29.83
C SER A 367 -3.07 -30.73 -31.06
N LYS A 368 -2.39 -30.15 -32.05
CA LYS A 368 -3.00 -29.44 -33.19
C LYS A 368 -4.06 -28.43 -32.72
N ALA A 369 -3.75 -27.66 -31.67
CA ALA A 369 -4.64 -26.65 -31.13
C ALA A 369 -4.01 -25.27 -31.25
N ALA A 370 -4.83 -24.24 -31.51
CA ALA A 370 -4.37 -22.85 -31.45
C ALA A 370 -5.08 -22.05 -30.35
N THR A 371 -4.41 -21.02 -29.85
CA THR A 371 -4.97 -20.05 -28.92
C THR A 371 -4.67 -18.63 -29.39
N LEU A 372 -5.72 -17.85 -29.56
CA LEU A 372 -5.67 -16.42 -29.85
C LEU A 372 -5.75 -15.67 -28.52
N ILE A 373 -4.72 -14.90 -28.20
CA ILE A 373 -4.61 -14.17 -26.94
C ILE A 373 -4.69 -12.69 -27.26
N ASP A 374 -5.58 -11.99 -26.58
CA ASP A 374 -5.76 -10.55 -26.76
C ASP A 374 -5.76 -9.84 -25.41
N ILE A 375 -4.89 -8.85 -25.26
CA ILE A 375 -4.67 -8.09 -24.05
C ILE A 375 -5.62 -6.88 -24.05
N ALA A 376 -6.08 -6.50 -22.85
CA ALA A 376 -6.71 -5.19 -22.67
C ALA A 376 -6.48 -4.65 -21.25
N VAL A 377 -6.32 -3.32 -21.17
CA VAL A 377 -6.19 -2.60 -19.90
C VAL A 377 -7.30 -1.54 -19.74
N PRO A 378 -8.56 -1.93 -19.54
CA PRO A 378 -9.70 -1.01 -19.49
C PRO A 378 -9.86 -0.32 -18.13
N LEU A 379 -10.81 0.61 -18.03
CA LEU A 379 -11.36 1.04 -16.73
C LEU A 379 -12.04 -0.13 -16.02
N ASN A 380 -12.04 -0.10 -14.68
CA ASN A 380 -12.65 -1.13 -13.83
C ASN A 380 -14.10 -1.45 -14.22
N ARG A 381 -14.94 -0.43 -14.45
CA ARG A 381 -16.35 -0.63 -14.85
C ARG A 381 -16.54 -1.30 -16.22
N ASN A 382 -15.51 -1.29 -17.07
CA ASN A 382 -15.58 -1.81 -18.43
C ASN A 382 -14.97 -3.22 -18.56
N MET A 383 -14.36 -3.78 -17.50
CA MET A 383 -13.62 -5.06 -17.59
C MET A 383 -14.46 -6.19 -18.19
N THR A 384 -15.67 -6.40 -17.67
CA THR A 384 -16.57 -7.47 -18.13
C THR A 384 -16.98 -7.24 -19.58
N ARG A 385 -17.36 -6.01 -19.95
CA ARG A 385 -17.76 -5.68 -21.33
C ARG A 385 -16.61 -5.90 -22.30
N THR A 386 -15.42 -5.38 -21.99
CA THR A 386 -14.21 -5.53 -22.81
C THR A 386 -13.83 -7.01 -22.99
N ARG A 387 -14.00 -7.85 -21.95
CA ARG A 387 -13.78 -9.30 -22.09
C ARG A 387 -14.70 -9.92 -23.17
N HIS A 388 -15.99 -9.61 -23.13
CA HIS A 388 -16.96 -10.14 -24.10
C HIS A 388 -16.70 -9.60 -25.51
N GLU A 389 -16.43 -8.30 -25.64
CA GLU A 389 -16.07 -7.67 -26.91
C GLU A 389 -14.85 -8.36 -27.54
N LYS A 390 -13.81 -8.65 -26.75
CA LYS A 390 -12.57 -9.31 -27.21
C LYS A 390 -12.81 -10.75 -27.67
N ILE A 391 -13.64 -11.51 -26.97
CA ILE A 391 -14.02 -12.86 -27.39
C ILE A 391 -14.81 -12.81 -28.70
N SER A 392 -15.84 -11.98 -28.76
CA SER A 392 -16.69 -11.82 -29.95
C SER A 392 -15.89 -11.38 -31.18
N LYS A 393 -14.97 -10.43 -31.00
CA LYS A 393 -14.08 -9.87 -32.04
C LYS A 393 -13.32 -10.94 -32.83
N TYR A 394 -12.85 -12.00 -32.17
CA TYR A 394 -12.00 -13.02 -32.80
C TYR A 394 -12.72 -14.34 -33.10
N SER A 395 -14.01 -14.47 -32.81
CA SER A 395 -14.79 -15.70 -33.04
C SER A 395 -14.73 -16.16 -34.50
N GLU A 396 -14.92 -15.26 -35.46
CA GLU A 396 -14.87 -15.62 -36.88
C GLU A 396 -13.46 -16.01 -37.34
N LEU A 397 -12.44 -15.31 -36.82
CA LEU A 397 -11.05 -15.61 -37.11
C LEU A 397 -10.69 -17.02 -36.58
N ALA A 398 -11.14 -17.36 -35.38
CA ALA A 398 -10.91 -18.67 -34.78
C ALA A 398 -11.48 -19.81 -35.64
N ILE A 399 -12.70 -19.63 -36.18
CA ILE A 399 -13.32 -20.60 -37.10
C ILE A 399 -12.50 -20.72 -38.39
N GLY A 400 -12.13 -19.59 -39.00
CA GLY A 400 -11.36 -19.58 -40.25
C GLY A 400 -9.99 -20.24 -40.12
N ILE A 401 -9.27 -19.93 -39.04
CA ILE A 401 -7.97 -20.52 -38.72
C ILE A 401 -8.07 -22.02 -38.46
N LYS A 402 -9.12 -22.46 -37.73
CA LYS A 402 -9.32 -23.89 -37.43
C LYS A 402 -9.33 -24.72 -38.71
N THR A 403 -10.12 -24.29 -39.69
CA THR A 403 -10.24 -24.98 -40.98
C THR A 403 -8.97 -24.85 -41.81
N MET A 404 -8.43 -23.64 -41.94
CA MET A 404 -7.28 -23.34 -42.80
C MET A 404 -6.00 -24.06 -42.35
N TRP A 405 -5.76 -24.16 -41.04
CA TRP A 405 -4.57 -24.81 -40.47
C TRP A 405 -4.83 -26.27 -40.04
N ASN A 406 -6.00 -26.83 -40.37
CA ASN A 406 -6.42 -28.19 -40.02
C ASN A 406 -6.20 -28.52 -38.53
N LEU A 407 -6.71 -27.65 -37.66
CA LEU A 407 -6.56 -27.74 -36.21
C LEU A 407 -7.75 -28.45 -35.56
N SER A 408 -7.47 -29.20 -34.49
CA SER A 408 -8.47 -29.86 -33.65
C SER A 408 -9.35 -28.83 -32.92
N SER A 409 -8.75 -27.74 -32.44
CA SER A 409 -9.47 -26.68 -31.71
C SER A 409 -8.77 -25.33 -31.81
N VAL A 410 -9.54 -24.25 -31.68
CA VAL A 410 -9.04 -22.88 -31.53
C VAL A 410 -9.76 -22.22 -30.38
N ARG A 411 -9.00 -21.61 -29.46
CA ARG A 411 -9.52 -20.90 -28.29
C ARG A 411 -9.19 -19.42 -28.35
N ILE A 412 -10.03 -18.60 -27.73
CA ILE A 412 -9.78 -17.17 -27.56
C ILE A 412 -9.64 -16.91 -26.06
N VAL A 413 -8.51 -16.33 -25.66
CA VAL A 413 -8.17 -16.07 -24.26
C VAL A 413 -7.92 -14.57 -24.07
N PRO A 414 -8.89 -13.81 -23.56
CA PRO A 414 -8.67 -12.40 -23.24
C PRO A 414 -7.88 -12.24 -21.94
N VAL A 415 -6.79 -11.47 -21.97
CA VAL A 415 -6.01 -11.11 -20.78
C VAL A 415 -6.39 -9.70 -20.35
N ILE A 416 -7.28 -9.60 -19.35
CA ILE A 416 -7.87 -8.34 -18.89
C ILE A 416 -7.33 -7.97 -17.52
N VAL A 417 -6.81 -6.75 -17.38
CA VAL A 417 -6.42 -6.14 -16.10
C VAL A 417 -6.89 -4.69 -16.06
N SER A 418 -7.51 -4.24 -14.98
CA SER A 418 -7.93 -2.84 -14.89
C SER A 418 -6.73 -1.90 -14.88
N SER A 419 -6.87 -0.74 -15.51
CA SER A 419 -5.92 0.38 -15.45
C SER A 419 -5.58 0.82 -14.01
N VAL A 420 -6.44 0.57 -13.02
CA VAL A 420 -6.16 0.83 -11.60
C VAL A 420 -5.62 -0.38 -10.81
N GLY A 421 -5.30 -1.48 -11.50
CA GLY A 421 -4.69 -2.68 -10.92
C GLY A 421 -5.66 -3.71 -10.35
N LEU A 422 -6.97 -3.58 -10.59
CA LEU A 422 -7.95 -4.62 -10.24
C LEU A 422 -7.84 -5.82 -11.18
N ILE A 423 -8.00 -7.01 -10.59
CA ILE A 423 -7.91 -8.30 -11.26
C ILE A 423 -9.30 -8.94 -11.32
N PRO A 424 -9.84 -9.23 -12.52
CA PRO A 424 -11.08 -9.99 -12.64
C PRO A 424 -10.84 -11.46 -12.25
N LYS A 425 -11.83 -12.10 -11.62
CA LYS A 425 -11.75 -13.52 -11.20
C LYS A 425 -11.43 -14.46 -12.37
N THR A 426 -11.95 -14.14 -13.56
CA THR A 426 -11.73 -14.94 -14.78
C THR A 426 -10.28 -14.98 -15.24
N LEU A 427 -9.45 -13.98 -14.89
CA LEU A 427 -8.06 -13.91 -15.36
C LEU A 427 -7.24 -15.12 -14.93
N ARG A 428 -7.54 -15.66 -13.74
CA ARG A 428 -6.86 -16.86 -13.23
C ARG A 428 -7.10 -18.06 -14.15
N ASP A 429 -8.35 -18.28 -14.53
CA ASP A 429 -8.74 -19.40 -15.40
C ASP A 429 -8.24 -19.17 -16.83
N ASP A 430 -8.33 -17.92 -17.31
CA ASP A 430 -7.83 -17.50 -18.62
C ASP A 430 -6.31 -17.80 -18.73
N LEU A 431 -5.49 -17.43 -17.74
CA LEU A 431 -4.04 -17.72 -17.74
C LEU A 431 -3.71 -19.20 -17.46
N ALA A 432 -4.45 -19.88 -16.59
CA ALA A 432 -4.26 -21.32 -16.35
C ALA A 432 -4.51 -22.12 -17.63
N SER A 433 -5.45 -21.67 -18.47
CA SER A 433 -5.72 -22.30 -19.77
C SER A 433 -4.56 -22.19 -20.77
N LEU A 434 -3.68 -21.21 -20.57
CA LEU A 434 -2.43 -21.03 -21.32
C LEU A 434 -1.26 -21.82 -20.71
N GLN A 435 -1.50 -22.61 -19.66
CA GLN A 435 -0.49 -23.34 -18.90
C GLN A 435 0.52 -22.40 -18.22
N LEU A 436 0.11 -21.17 -17.94
CA LEU A 436 0.93 -20.17 -17.26
C LEU A 436 0.75 -20.25 -15.75
N LYS A 437 1.84 -19.97 -15.03
CA LYS A 437 1.85 -19.99 -13.57
C LYS A 437 1.04 -18.82 -12.97
N PRO A 438 0.45 -18.96 -11.78
CA PRO A 438 -0.33 -17.87 -11.15
C PRO A 438 0.47 -16.60 -10.84
N ASP A 439 1.80 -16.66 -10.72
CA ASP A 439 2.66 -15.50 -10.48
C ASP A 439 2.67 -14.49 -11.64
N VAL A 440 2.28 -14.93 -12.85
CA VAL A 440 2.14 -14.07 -14.02
C VAL A 440 1.12 -12.96 -13.77
N ILE A 441 0.05 -13.24 -13.00
CA ILE A 441 -0.94 -12.23 -12.60
C ILE A 441 -0.25 -11.08 -11.88
N THR A 442 0.63 -11.36 -10.91
CA THR A 442 1.30 -10.29 -10.17
C THR A 442 2.28 -9.51 -11.05
N LYS A 443 2.99 -10.18 -11.97
CA LYS A 443 3.89 -9.51 -12.93
C LYS A 443 3.14 -8.53 -13.82
N VAL A 444 2.03 -8.97 -14.40
CA VAL A 444 1.15 -8.14 -15.24
C VAL A 444 0.56 -6.99 -14.43
N GLN A 445 -0.01 -7.27 -13.26
CA GLN A 445 -0.59 -6.26 -12.37
C GLN A 445 0.42 -5.18 -12.01
N LYS A 446 1.63 -5.59 -11.63
CA LYS A 446 2.72 -4.68 -11.28
C LYS A 446 3.08 -3.76 -12.45
N ALA A 447 3.19 -4.30 -13.66
CA ALA A 447 3.48 -3.51 -14.86
C ALA A 447 2.38 -2.46 -15.10
N VAL A 448 1.10 -2.86 -15.04
CA VAL A 448 -0.03 -1.94 -15.20
C VAL A 448 -0.01 -0.83 -14.16
N VAL A 449 0.22 -1.14 -12.88
CA VAL A 449 0.28 -0.14 -11.79
C VAL A 449 1.40 0.88 -12.04
N ILE A 450 2.60 0.41 -12.43
CA ILE A 450 3.75 1.28 -12.71
C ILE A 450 3.47 2.17 -13.93
N ASP A 451 2.97 1.60 -15.01
CA ASP A 451 2.70 2.33 -16.25
C ASP A 451 1.56 3.33 -16.09
N THR A 452 0.50 3.00 -15.33
CA THR A 452 -0.56 3.96 -14.99
C THR A 452 -0.01 5.14 -14.20
N CYS A 453 0.86 4.89 -13.21
CA CYS A 453 1.54 5.99 -12.49
C CYS A 453 2.40 6.84 -13.43
N HIS A 454 3.10 6.23 -14.38
CA HIS A 454 3.91 6.94 -15.36
C HIS A 454 3.05 7.82 -16.28
N ILE A 455 1.95 7.28 -16.82
CA ILE A 455 0.97 8.01 -17.63
C ILE A 455 0.51 9.27 -16.91
N VAL A 456 0.05 9.14 -15.66
CA VAL A 456 -0.51 10.28 -14.92
C VAL A 456 0.59 11.29 -14.58
N ARG A 457 1.79 10.87 -14.20
CA ARG A 457 2.92 11.79 -13.96
C ARG A 457 3.28 12.59 -15.21
N LYS A 458 3.43 11.92 -16.35
CA LYS A 458 3.72 12.55 -17.64
C LYS A 458 2.58 13.47 -18.09
N PHE A 459 1.33 13.09 -17.82
CA PHE A 459 0.18 13.90 -18.18
C PHE A 459 0.14 15.23 -17.43
N LEU A 460 0.49 15.23 -16.14
CA LEU A 460 0.45 16.40 -15.25
C LEU A 460 1.65 17.35 -15.40
N GLN A 461 2.74 16.91 -16.03
CA GLN A 461 3.88 17.74 -16.43
C GLN A 461 3.53 18.57 -17.67
#